data_AF-A0A372JL70-F1
#
_entry.id   AF-A0A372JL70-F1
#
_cell.length_a   1.000
_cell.length_b   1.000
_cell.length_c   1.000
_cell.angle_alpha   90.00
_cell.angle_beta   90.00
_cell.angle_gamma   90.00
#
_symmetry.space_group_name_H-M   'P 1'
#
loop_
_entity.id
_entity.type
_entity.pdbx_description
1 polymer ?
#
loop_
_entity_poly.entity_id
_entity_poly.type
_entity_poly.pdbx_seq_one_letter_code
_entity_poly.pdbx_strand_id
1 'polypeptide(L)'
;MGLVGATVAAALAAAGLTGCSGGGAELGRDTAVRLDVSPASGGDALRPDTAIEIAADRGTVENVTVRHKGNPVVGDLSPDRTRWKSRWGLDPGTDYSVTATALGHDGRTRTVTTDFTIAKVRKALEASLEAPYDKETVGVGIPIILRFGQGVGDRRAVERSLEVTSANPVEGAWHWFDDQTVVFRTKQYWPAHTKVSFRAHLSGVRAGKGYWGAKDVRADFRVGDSHISKASAVTHMMYVRSNGRLVRKIPVSMGRGGVEKYTTTNGVHLTMEKDDPVIMDSSTTGCGPGCPGYYRETVYAAVRISNSGEYVHSAPWSVGDQGNSNVSHGCVNASPENARFFYNLSYRGDPVRITGTSRELEPDNGWGYWQEPWQKWVQGSAFKQALSVGPQGSAPVQASPDDVAKAAGEAPAPSAAPSGVPSAAPSAVPTPAPSAIPSAVPSATPSAAPVAPNVSPAQPNRAPVAPGAEPTGRSGPRPAPAGVPTAQGAGPPGH
;
A
#
# COMPACT_ATOMS: atom_id res chain seq x y z
N MET A 1 46.31 83.66 26.12
CA MET A 1 45.96 82.38 26.79
C MET A 1 45.87 81.36 25.68
N GLY A 2 46.79 80.43 25.45
CA GLY A 2 47.55 79.60 26.37
C GLY A 2 47.60 78.20 25.74
N LEU A 3 48.83 77.77 25.38
CA LEU A 3 49.34 76.39 25.26
C LEU A 3 48.81 75.42 24.17
N VAL A 4 49.66 74.96 23.23
CA VAL A 4 50.51 73.72 23.21
C VAL A 4 49.70 72.48 22.75
N GLY A 5 50.06 71.68 21.74
CA GLY A 5 51.24 71.66 20.87
C GLY A 5 51.23 70.46 19.89
N ALA A 6 52.33 70.38 19.13
CA ALA A 6 52.92 69.24 18.41
C ALA A 6 52.30 68.74 17.08
N THR A 7 52.94 69.22 16.01
CA THR A 7 53.33 68.57 14.73
C THR A 7 53.61 67.05 14.84
N VAL A 8 53.37 66.23 13.80
CA VAL A 8 54.37 65.82 12.78
C VAL A 8 53.68 65.29 11.51
N ALA A 9 54.33 65.57 10.37
CA ALA A 9 53.95 65.37 8.97
C ALA A 9 54.04 63.93 8.44
N ALA A 10 53.30 63.64 7.36
CA ALA A 10 53.63 62.63 6.37
C ALA A 10 53.30 63.17 4.96
N ALA A 11 54.34 63.24 4.11
CA ALA A 11 54.31 63.82 2.78
C ALA A 11 53.88 62.80 1.70
N LEU A 12 53.17 63.31 0.69
CA LEU A 12 52.84 62.64 -0.57
C LEU A 12 54.09 62.46 -1.46
N ALA A 13 54.09 61.39 -2.28
CA ALA A 13 54.66 61.40 -3.62
C ALA A 13 53.97 60.35 -4.52
N ALA A 14 53.78 60.70 -5.79
CA ALA A 14 52.98 60.00 -6.79
C ALA A 14 53.82 59.33 -7.90
N ALA A 15 53.20 58.33 -8.53
CA ALA A 15 53.31 57.86 -9.92
C ALA A 15 54.58 57.15 -10.45
N GLY A 16 54.33 56.04 -11.17
CA GLY A 16 55.28 55.39 -12.09
C GLY A 16 54.77 54.05 -12.65
N LEU A 17 54.21 54.08 -13.86
CA LEU A 17 53.85 52.91 -14.69
C LEU A 17 55.11 52.22 -15.25
N THR A 18 55.19 50.89 -15.18
CA THR A 18 55.72 50.00 -16.24
C THR A 18 55.37 48.55 -15.87
N GLY A 19 54.88 47.74 -16.81
CA GLY A 19 54.58 46.33 -16.56
C GLY A 19 54.05 45.62 -17.79
N CYS A 20 54.93 44.84 -18.42
CA CYS A 20 54.80 44.17 -19.71
C CYS A 20 53.69 43.13 -19.83
N SER A 21 53.30 42.91 -21.09
CA SER A 21 52.67 41.72 -21.65
C SER A 21 53.13 40.42 -20.98
N GLY A 22 52.18 39.71 -20.37
CA GLY A 22 52.31 38.32 -19.95
C GLY A 22 50.98 37.62 -20.20
N GLY A 23 50.88 36.93 -21.33
CA GLY A 23 49.81 35.99 -21.61
C GLY A 23 49.84 34.86 -20.58
N GLY A 24 49.11 35.05 -19.49
CA GLY A 24 48.70 33.97 -18.60
C GLY A 24 47.28 33.59 -18.98
N ALA A 25 47.14 32.62 -19.88
CA ALA A 25 45.94 31.81 -19.87
C ALA A 25 45.96 31.06 -18.53
N GLU A 26 45.36 31.65 -17.49
CA GLU A 26 44.82 30.85 -16.40
C GLU A 26 43.84 29.89 -17.07
N LEU A 27 44.26 28.65 -17.22
CA LEU A 27 43.35 27.51 -17.16
C LEU A 27 42.78 27.52 -15.74
N GLY A 28 41.90 28.50 -15.47
CA GLY A 28 41.10 28.53 -14.28
C GLY A 28 40.34 27.22 -14.27
N ARG A 29 40.67 26.33 -13.33
CA ARG A 29 39.80 25.21 -13.03
C ARG A 29 38.45 25.85 -12.77
N ASP A 30 37.48 25.56 -13.62
CA ASP A 30 36.11 25.98 -13.41
C ASP A 30 35.69 25.42 -12.05
N THR A 31 35.70 26.27 -11.03
CA THR A 31 35.32 25.93 -9.65
C THR A 31 33.88 26.33 -9.36
N ALA A 32 33.20 26.95 -10.33
CA ALA A 32 31.83 27.38 -10.18
C ALA A 32 30.90 26.16 -10.09
N VAL A 33 29.92 26.23 -9.20
CA VAL A 33 28.90 25.20 -9.08
C VAL A 33 28.16 25.01 -10.41
N ARG A 34 28.03 23.76 -10.82
CA ARG A 34 27.18 23.36 -11.94
C ARG A 34 25.89 22.80 -11.36
N LEU A 35 24.77 23.36 -11.78
CA LEU A 35 23.44 22.98 -11.30
C LEU A 35 22.63 22.47 -12.49
N ASP A 36 22.37 21.16 -12.50
CA ASP A 36 21.54 20.50 -13.49
C ASP A 36 20.12 20.35 -12.93
N VAL A 37 19.13 20.75 -13.73
CA VAL A 37 17.71 20.60 -13.41
C VAL A 37 17.05 19.81 -14.53
N SER A 38 16.38 18.73 -14.18
CA SER A 38 15.60 17.88 -15.07
C SER A 38 14.17 17.78 -14.54
N PRO A 39 13.14 17.86 -15.39
CA PRO A 39 13.20 18.08 -16.84
C PRO A 39 13.73 19.47 -17.24
N ALA A 40 14.27 19.58 -18.45
CA ALA A 40 14.70 20.85 -19.04
C ALA A 40 13.50 21.70 -19.50
N SER A 41 13.73 22.99 -19.78
CA SER A 41 12.66 23.88 -20.21
C SER A 41 12.23 23.62 -21.65
N GLY A 42 10.92 23.73 -21.89
CA GLY A 42 10.33 23.53 -23.21
C GLY A 42 10.33 22.08 -23.69
N GLY A 43 9.90 21.89 -24.95
CA GLY A 43 9.72 20.56 -25.54
C GLY A 43 8.28 20.02 -25.45
N ASP A 44 8.11 18.76 -25.82
CA ASP A 44 6.82 18.08 -25.77
C ASP A 44 6.37 17.80 -24.34
N ALA A 45 5.05 17.69 -24.15
CA ALA A 45 4.47 17.38 -22.84
C ALA A 45 4.99 16.02 -22.32
N LEU A 46 5.51 16.04 -21.08
CA LEU A 46 6.20 14.92 -20.46
C LEU A 46 5.24 13.95 -19.81
N ARG A 47 5.68 12.72 -19.56
CA ARG A 47 4.83 11.74 -18.88
C ARG A 47 4.59 12.12 -17.40
N PRO A 48 3.43 11.80 -16.83
CA PRO A 48 3.15 12.05 -15.41
C PRO A 48 4.07 11.33 -14.42
N ASP A 49 4.67 10.20 -14.83
CA ASP A 49 5.63 9.44 -14.03
C ASP A 49 7.09 9.93 -14.18
N THR A 50 7.30 11.04 -14.88
CA THR A 50 8.61 11.70 -14.95
C THR A 50 8.95 12.33 -13.60
N ALA A 51 10.10 11.98 -13.03
CA ALA A 51 10.60 12.59 -11.82
C ALA A 51 11.29 13.93 -12.12
N ILE A 52 11.18 14.87 -11.18
CA ILE A 52 12.00 16.08 -11.15
C ILE A 52 13.29 15.72 -10.42
N GLU A 53 14.43 15.97 -11.05
CA GLU A 53 15.75 15.68 -10.50
C GLU A 53 16.64 16.91 -10.61
N ILE A 54 17.29 17.26 -9.50
CA ILE A 54 18.22 18.37 -9.41
C ILE A 54 19.55 17.80 -8.94
N ALA A 55 20.64 18.16 -9.61
CA ALA A 55 21.99 17.74 -9.24
C ALA A 55 22.94 18.94 -9.20
N ALA A 56 23.61 19.11 -8.07
CA ALA A 56 24.71 20.05 -7.94
C ALA A 56 26.03 19.29 -8.07
N ASP A 57 26.91 19.82 -8.92
CA ASP A 57 28.31 19.41 -9.03
C ASP A 57 29.19 20.58 -8.58
N ARG A 58 30.26 20.25 -7.82
CA ARG A 58 31.15 21.23 -7.14
C ARG A 58 30.41 22.14 -6.14
N GLY A 59 29.36 21.63 -5.50
CA GLY A 59 28.56 22.36 -4.51
C GLY A 59 27.41 21.54 -3.92
N THR A 60 26.58 22.20 -3.11
CA THR A 60 25.39 21.62 -2.48
C THR A 60 24.11 22.30 -2.95
N VAL A 61 23.02 21.56 -3.04
CA VAL A 61 21.66 22.09 -3.25
C VAL A 61 21.18 22.69 -1.94
N GLU A 62 20.85 23.99 -1.96
CA GLU A 62 20.42 24.74 -0.77
C GLU A 62 18.90 24.86 -0.69
N ASN A 63 18.27 25.22 -1.81
CA ASN A 63 16.82 25.41 -1.85
C ASN A 63 16.25 24.86 -3.15
N VAL A 64 15.12 24.17 -3.04
CA VAL A 64 14.33 23.70 -4.17
C VAL A 64 12.89 24.11 -3.94
N THR A 65 12.36 24.90 -4.87
CA THR A 65 10.96 25.29 -4.88
C THR A 65 10.36 24.82 -6.19
N VAL A 66 9.46 23.84 -6.11
CA VAL A 66 8.65 23.39 -7.24
C VAL A 66 7.22 23.84 -7.00
N ARG A 67 6.64 24.59 -7.94
CA ARG A 67 5.27 25.12 -7.83
C ARG A 67 4.42 24.62 -8.99
N HIS A 68 3.21 24.21 -8.65
CA HIS A 68 2.09 24.07 -9.59
C HIS A 68 0.83 24.61 -8.92
N LYS A 69 0.08 25.51 -9.57
CA LYS A 69 -1.16 26.09 -9.01
C LYS A 69 -1.04 26.63 -7.56
N GLY A 70 0.16 27.05 -7.15
CA GLY A 70 0.46 27.51 -5.79
C GLY A 70 0.83 26.43 -4.76
N ASN A 71 0.74 25.13 -5.10
CA ASN A 71 1.09 24.03 -4.21
C ASN A 71 2.56 23.60 -4.38
N PRO A 72 3.27 23.29 -3.29
CA PRO A 72 4.63 22.75 -3.36
C PRO A 72 4.62 21.27 -3.78
N VAL A 73 5.64 20.85 -4.53
CA VAL A 73 5.92 19.42 -4.75
C VAL A 73 6.92 18.95 -3.71
N VAL A 74 6.57 17.87 -3.01
CA VAL A 74 7.45 17.24 -2.02
C VAL A 74 8.54 16.45 -2.73
N GLY A 75 9.77 16.55 -2.23
CA GLY A 75 10.89 15.76 -2.70
C GLY A 75 11.95 15.57 -1.64
N ASP A 76 12.88 14.69 -1.93
CA ASP A 76 13.91 14.21 -1.04
C ASP A 76 15.27 14.77 -1.47
N LEU A 77 15.95 15.41 -0.51
CA LEU A 77 17.33 15.82 -0.66
C LEU A 77 18.25 14.69 -0.17
N SER A 78 19.26 14.35 -0.95
CA SER A 78 20.25 13.34 -0.58
C SER A 78 21.02 13.78 0.67
N PRO A 79 21.54 12.84 1.50
CA PRO A 79 22.25 13.19 2.73
C PRO A 79 23.48 14.09 2.53
N ASP A 80 24.17 13.93 1.40
CA ASP A 80 25.31 14.76 0.97
C ASP A 80 24.88 16.10 0.34
N ARG A 81 23.57 16.35 0.23
CA ARG A 81 22.95 17.54 -0.35
C ARG A 81 23.32 17.80 -1.82
N THR A 82 23.80 16.80 -2.56
CA THR A 82 24.17 16.99 -3.97
C THR A 82 23.02 16.73 -4.94
N ARG A 83 21.96 16.02 -4.50
CA ARG A 83 20.83 15.64 -5.35
C ARG A 83 19.50 15.86 -4.65
N TRP A 84 18.53 16.42 -5.36
CA TRP A 84 17.14 16.46 -4.92
C TRP A 84 16.27 15.74 -5.95
N LYS A 85 15.26 14.99 -5.49
CA LYS A 85 14.33 14.27 -6.36
C LYS A 85 12.89 14.40 -5.89
N SER A 86 11.95 14.63 -6.80
CA SER A 86 10.52 14.61 -6.45
C SER A 86 10.12 13.25 -5.90
N ARG A 87 9.37 13.24 -4.80
CA ARG A 87 8.98 12.01 -4.13
C ARG A 87 7.83 11.30 -4.84
N TRP A 88 6.89 12.09 -5.37
CA TRP A 88 5.64 11.62 -5.97
C TRP A 88 5.57 11.86 -7.48
N GLY A 89 4.58 11.23 -8.11
CA GLY A 89 4.22 11.52 -9.49
C GLY A 89 3.73 12.97 -9.66
N LEU A 90 3.65 13.40 -10.91
CA LEU A 90 3.24 14.76 -11.27
C LEU A 90 1.82 14.75 -11.84
N ASP A 91 1.08 15.82 -11.55
CA ASP A 91 -0.32 15.94 -11.94
C ASP A 91 -0.46 15.98 -13.47
N PRO A 92 -1.25 15.06 -14.07
CA PRO A 92 -1.51 15.07 -15.50
C PRO A 92 -2.10 16.40 -15.98
N GLY A 93 -1.60 16.91 -17.12
CA GLY A 93 -2.11 18.13 -17.74
C GLY A 93 -1.78 19.41 -16.96
N THR A 94 -0.72 19.41 -16.15
CA THR A 94 -0.33 20.54 -15.31
C THR A 94 1.05 21.08 -15.72
N ASP A 95 1.20 22.40 -15.64
CA ASP A 95 2.46 23.10 -15.83
C ASP A 95 3.18 23.26 -14.48
N TYR A 96 4.49 23.02 -14.49
CA TYR A 96 5.35 23.09 -13.33
C TYR A 96 6.44 24.13 -13.55
N SER A 97 6.76 24.88 -12.50
CA SER A 97 7.92 25.76 -12.43
C SER A 97 8.82 25.30 -11.29
N VAL A 98 10.09 25.03 -11.63
CA VAL A 98 11.14 24.61 -10.70
C VAL A 98 12.15 25.73 -10.57
N THR A 99 12.40 26.18 -9.34
CA THR A 99 13.52 27.06 -9.00
C THR A 99 14.43 26.32 -8.04
N ALA A 100 15.68 26.13 -8.44
CA ALA A 100 16.71 25.46 -7.66
C ALA A 100 17.89 26.40 -7.43
N THR A 101 18.39 26.44 -6.20
CA THR A 101 19.59 27.21 -5.82
C THR A 101 20.63 26.28 -5.24
N ALA A 102 21.86 26.37 -5.72
CA ALA A 102 23.01 25.65 -5.21
C ALA A 102 24.10 26.61 -4.72
N LEU A 103 24.86 26.18 -3.72
CA LEU A 103 26.03 26.86 -3.17
C LEU A 103 27.29 26.11 -3.61
N GLY A 104 28.18 26.80 -4.31
CA GLY A 104 29.47 26.25 -4.72
C GLY A 104 30.48 26.19 -3.59
N HIS A 105 31.48 25.32 -3.74
CA HIS A 105 32.63 25.28 -2.85
C HIS A 105 33.45 26.59 -2.89
N ASP A 106 33.27 27.41 -3.92
CA ASP A 106 33.82 28.76 -4.05
C ASP A 106 33.04 29.83 -3.26
N GLY A 107 31.98 29.43 -2.55
CA GLY A 107 31.12 30.31 -1.75
C GLY A 107 30.08 31.08 -2.55
N ARG A 108 30.01 30.90 -3.88
CA ARG A 108 29.03 31.59 -4.74
C ARG A 108 27.79 30.75 -4.93
N THR A 109 26.64 31.40 -5.06
CA THR A 109 25.37 30.73 -5.35
C THR A 109 25.05 30.76 -6.84
N ARG A 110 24.38 29.70 -7.31
CA ARG A 110 23.81 29.62 -8.65
C ARG A 110 22.35 29.23 -8.53
N THR A 111 21.49 29.98 -9.21
CA THR A 111 20.05 29.70 -9.27
C THR A 111 19.65 29.39 -10.71
N VAL A 112 18.86 28.34 -10.88
CA VAL A 112 18.29 27.91 -12.16
C VAL A 112 16.78 27.81 -12.01
N THR A 113 16.06 28.36 -13.00
CA THR A 113 14.62 28.22 -13.11
C THR A 113 14.28 27.48 -14.40
N THR A 114 13.31 26.58 -14.34
CA THR A 114 12.87 25.78 -15.49
C THR A 114 11.39 25.50 -15.41
N ASP A 115 10.72 25.57 -16.55
CA ASP A 115 9.29 25.31 -16.70
C ASP A 115 9.05 24.19 -17.71
N PHE A 116 8.12 23.29 -17.39
CA PHE A 116 7.73 22.18 -18.27
C PHE A 116 6.27 21.79 -18.05
N THR A 117 5.70 21.09 -19.02
CA THR A 117 4.30 20.65 -19.01
C THR A 117 4.20 19.13 -18.91
N ILE A 118 3.26 18.65 -18.09
CA ILE A 118 2.91 17.22 -18.00
C ILE A 118 1.74 16.91 -18.92
N ALA A 119 1.87 15.84 -19.70
CA ALA A 119 0.86 15.35 -20.62
C ALA A 119 -0.43 14.94 -19.88
N LYS A 120 -1.57 15.18 -20.52
CA LYS A 120 -2.86 14.68 -20.04
C LYS A 120 -2.92 13.16 -20.20
N VAL A 121 -3.54 12.50 -19.24
CA VAL A 121 -3.81 11.05 -19.31
C VAL A 121 -5.11 10.82 -20.06
N ARG A 122 -5.09 9.91 -21.05
CA ARG A 122 -6.31 9.51 -21.78
C ARG A 122 -7.11 8.43 -21.04
N LYS A 123 -6.41 7.61 -20.25
CA LYS A 123 -6.98 6.57 -19.38
C LYS A 123 -6.53 6.85 -17.96
N ALA A 124 -7.48 7.12 -17.08
CA ALA A 124 -7.27 7.39 -15.67
C ALA A 124 -7.55 6.14 -14.84
N LEU A 125 -6.64 5.80 -13.93
CA LEU A 125 -6.96 4.91 -12.81
C LEU A 125 -7.73 5.73 -11.77
N GLU A 126 -9.02 5.42 -11.63
CA GLU A 126 -9.83 5.93 -10.54
C GLU A 126 -9.62 5.07 -9.30
N ALA A 127 -9.61 5.71 -8.13
CA ALA A 127 -9.49 5.04 -6.86
C ALA A 127 -10.51 5.61 -5.86
N SER A 128 -11.08 4.74 -5.05
CA SER A 128 -12.05 5.08 -4.00
C SER A 128 -11.67 4.39 -2.71
N LEU A 129 -11.77 5.12 -1.60
CA LEU A 129 -11.56 4.59 -0.26
C LEU A 129 -12.88 4.00 0.26
N GLU A 130 -12.94 2.68 0.45
CA GLU A 130 -14.12 2.01 1.02
C GLU A 130 -14.17 2.18 2.54
N ALA A 131 -13.01 2.11 3.19
CA ALA A 131 -12.84 2.33 4.61
C ALA A 131 -11.42 2.80 4.91
N PRO A 132 -11.22 3.64 5.94
CA PRO A 132 -12.24 4.43 6.64
C PRO A 132 -12.67 5.67 5.82
N TYR A 133 -13.76 6.32 6.19
CA TYR A 133 -14.15 7.62 5.62
C TYR A 133 -13.32 8.77 6.23
N ASP A 134 -13.19 9.88 5.48
CA ASP A 134 -12.51 11.08 6.00
C ASP A 134 -13.26 11.61 7.24
N LYS A 135 -12.50 11.86 8.31
CA LYS A 135 -12.94 12.30 9.64
C LYS A 135 -13.78 11.31 10.44
N GLU A 136 -13.87 10.05 10.01
CA GLU A 136 -14.58 9.00 10.73
C GLU A 136 -13.92 8.66 12.09
N THR A 137 -14.74 8.31 13.09
CA THR A 137 -14.30 7.60 14.29
C THR A 137 -14.61 6.13 14.12
N VAL A 138 -13.58 5.29 14.22
CA VAL A 138 -13.62 3.88 13.83
C VAL A 138 -13.13 2.97 14.95
N GLY A 139 -13.50 1.70 14.86
CA GLY A 139 -13.10 0.65 15.77
C GLY A 139 -11.64 0.24 15.63
N VAL A 140 -11.12 -0.45 16.64
CA VAL A 140 -9.70 -0.83 16.71
C VAL A 140 -9.27 -1.87 15.66
N GLY A 141 -10.23 -2.57 15.03
CA GLY A 141 -9.97 -3.54 13.97
C GLY A 141 -10.00 -2.99 12.56
N ILE A 142 -10.32 -1.71 12.37
CA ILE A 142 -10.56 -1.10 11.06
C ILE A 142 -9.37 -1.27 10.09
N PRO A 143 -9.60 -1.79 8.87
CA PRO A 143 -8.62 -1.76 7.80
C PRO A 143 -8.66 -0.44 7.02
N ILE A 144 -7.63 -0.17 6.21
CA ILE A 144 -7.68 0.85 5.14
C ILE A 144 -7.86 0.09 3.82
N ILE A 145 -8.98 0.28 3.14
CA ILE A 145 -9.36 -0.47 1.94
C ILE A 145 -9.47 0.49 0.76
N LEU A 146 -8.52 0.39 -0.16
CA LEU A 146 -8.50 1.18 -1.38
C LEU A 146 -8.92 0.30 -2.57
N ARG A 147 -9.97 0.73 -3.28
CA ARG A 147 -10.45 0.09 -4.50
C ARG A 147 -10.13 0.90 -5.73
N PHE A 148 -9.85 0.21 -6.81
CA PHE A 148 -9.54 0.79 -8.10
C PHE A 148 -10.62 0.44 -9.13
N GLY A 149 -10.98 1.42 -9.96
CA GLY A 149 -12.01 1.23 -11.01
C GLY A 149 -11.60 0.26 -12.13
N GLN A 150 -10.33 -0.12 -12.19
CA GLN A 150 -9.78 -1.11 -13.12
C GLN A 150 -8.53 -1.79 -12.51
N GLY A 151 -8.10 -2.91 -13.09
CA GLY A 151 -6.92 -3.65 -12.65
C GLY A 151 -5.64 -2.81 -12.61
N VAL A 152 -4.85 -3.00 -11.56
CA VAL A 152 -3.53 -2.39 -11.34
C VAL A 152 -2.45 -3.36 -11.81
N GLY A 153 -1.81 -3.03 -12.94
CA GLY A 153 -0.72 -3.80 -13.50
C GLY A 153 0.62 -3.59 -12.79
N ASP A 154 0.86 -2.41 -12.20
CA ASP A 154 2.08 -2.10 -11.44
C ASP A 154 1.75 -1.83 -9.96
N ARG A 155 1.49 -2.92 -9.24
CA ARG A 155 1.15 -2.88 -7.80
C ARG A 155 2.26 -2.26 -6.95
N ARG A 156 3.53 -2.40 -7.36
CA ARG A 156 4.68 -1.82 -6.63
C ARG A 156 4.73 -0.31 -6.76
N ALA A 157 4.45 0.23 -7.95
CA ALA A 157 4.35 1.68 -8.14
C ALA A 157 3.21 2.27 -7.29
N VAL A 158 2.05 1.61 -7.30
CA VAL A 158 0.91 2.03 -6.47
C VAL A 158 1.24 1.92 -4.98
N GLU A 159 1.69 0.76 -4.49
CA GLU A 159 1.96 0.56 -3.05
C GLU A 159 3.02 1.52 -2.51
N ARG A 160 4.03 1.88 -3.32
CA ARG A 160 5.04 2.90 -2.94
C ARG A 160 4.45 4.29 -2.77
N SER A 161 3.34 4.60 -3.44
CA SER A 161 2.64 5.88 -3.32
C SER A 161 1.62 5.93 -2.18
N LEU A 162 1.49 4.84 -1.41
CA LEU A 162 0.59 4.77 -0.26
C LEU A 162 1.36 5.05 1.03
N GLU A 163 0.88 6.05 1.76
CA GLU A 163 1.49 6.51 3.01
C GLU A 163 0.45 6.47 4.13
N VAL A 164 0.83 5.84 5.23
CA VAL A 164 0.05 5.84 6.47
C VAL A 164 0.89 6.50 7.55
N THR A 165 0.28 7.41 8.31
CA THR A 165 0.89 8.00 9.50
C THR A 165 -0.01 7.74 10.70
N SER A 166 0.58 7.46 11.85
CA SER A 166 -0.15 7.13 13.07
C SER A 166 0.47 7.84 14.25
N ALA A 167 -0.35 8.49 15.09
CA ALA A 167 0.14 9.16 16.29
C ALA A 167 0.81 8.17 17.28
N ASN A 168 0.27 6.95 17.37
CA ASN A 168 0.85 5.87 18.16
C ASN A 168 1.51 4.84 17.21
N PRO A 169 2.80 4.49 17.41
CA PRO A 169 3.49 3.59 16.50
C PRO A 169 2.86 2.19 16.43
N VAL A 170 2.79 1.64 15.23
CA VAL A 170 2.28 0.28 14.95
C VAL A 170 3.08 -0.39 13.84
N GLU A 171 3.07 -1.73 13.82
CA GLU A 171 3.50 -2.52 12.67
C GLU A 171 2.27 -2.84 11.80
N GLY A 172 2.35 -2.62 10.49
CA GLY A 172 1.27 -2.93 9.55
C GLY A 172 1.77 -3.25 8.15
N ALA A 173 0.90 -3.72 7.25
CA ALA A 173 1.29 -4.14 5.91
C ALA A 173 0.12 -4.05 4.95
N TRP A 174 0.44 -3.80 3.68
CA TRP A 174 -0.49 -3.89 2.57
C TRP A 174 -0.75 -5.35 2.18
N HIS A 175 -1.90 -5.62 1.58
CA HIS A 175 -2.26 -6.91 1.01
C HIS A 175 -3.17 -6.71 -0.20
N TRP A 176 -2.83 -7.33 -1.32
CA TRP A 176 -3.63 -7.31 -2.53
C TRP A 176 -4.49 -8.57 -2.61
N PHE A 177 -5.82 -8.41 -2.50
CA PHE A 177 -6.77 -9.52 -2.64
C PHE A 177 -7.04 -9.89 -4.10
N ASP A 178 -7.04 -8.88 -4.96
CA ASP A 178 -7.19 -9.01 -6.40
C ASP A 178 -6.35 -7.91 -7.09
N ASP A 179 -6.54 -7.69 -8.39
CA ASP A 179 -5.87 -6.61 -9.12
C ASP A 179 -6.49 -5.23 -8.90
N GLN A 180 -7.58 -5.11 -8.16
CA GLN A 180 -8.33 -3.86 -7.96
C GLN A 180 -8.44 -3.43 -6.48
N THR A 181 -8.03 -4.26 -5.54
CA THR A 181 -8.28 -4.04 -4.11
C THR A 181 -7.00 -4.26 -3.32
N VAL A 182 -6.55 -3.20 -2.66
CA VAL A 182 -5.42 -3.25 -1.73
C VAL A 182 -5.89 -2.83 -0.33
N VAL A 183 -5.50 -3.61 0.66
CA VAL A 183 -5.93 -3.46 2.04
C VAL A 183 -4.72 -3.29 2.94
N PHE A 184 -4.69 -2.27 3.78
CA PHE A 184 -3.75 -2.18 4.90
C PHE A 184 -4.43 -2.61 6.19
N ARG A 185 -3.74 -3.45 6.96
CA ARG A 185 -4.06 -3.67 8.37
C ARG A 185 -2.79 -3.73 9.19
N THR A 186 -2.96 -3.48 10.48
CA THR A 186 -1.91 -3.64 11.47
C THR A 186 -1.75 -5.11 11.89
N LYS A 187 -0.59 -5.44 12.45
CA LYS A 187 -0.31 -6.79 12.98
C LYS A 187 -1.19 -7.14 14.17
N GLN A 188 -1.41 -6.16 15.05
CA GLN A 188 -2.34 -6.19 16.17
C GLN A 188 -3.36 -5.06 15.97
N TYR A 189 -4.52 -5.12 16.63
CA TYR A 189 -5.49 -4.03 16.55
C TYR A 189 -4.87 -2.66 16.83
N TRP A 190 -5.39 -1.63 16.17
CA TRP A 190 -4.95 -0.27 16.39
C TRP A 190 -5.05 0.12 17.87
N PRO A 191 -4.09 0.88 18.42
CA PRO A 191 -4.23 1.45 19.75
C PRO A 191 -5.44 2.39 19.79
N ALA A 192 -6.27 2.26 20.83
CA ALA A 192 -7.42 3.14 21.04
C ALA A 192 -6.97 4.62 21.13
N HIS A 193 -7.87 5.53 20.77
CA HIS A 193 -7.65 6.98 20.81
C HIS A 193 -6.47 7.48 19.96
N THR A 194 -6.14 6.76 18.88
CA THR A 194 -5.07 7.11 17.94
C THR A 194 -5.61 7.92 16.78
N LYS A 195 -4.90 8.99 16.39
CA LYS A 195 -5.14 9.69 15.11
C LYS A 195 -4.32 9.02 14.02
N VAL A 196 -4.95 8.76 12.88
CA VAL A 196 -4.33 8.14 11.71
C VAL A 196 -4.61 8.98 10.48
N SER A 197 -3.61 9.14 9.62
CA SER A 197 -3.74 9.80 8.33
C SER A 197 -3.30 8.84 7.24
N PHE A 198 -4.16 8.67 6.24
CA PHE A 198 -3.86 7.94 5.02
C PHE A 198 -3.75 8.92 3.85
N ARG A 199 -2.72 8.75 3.03
CA ARG A 199 -2.49 9.47 1.78
C ARG A 199 -2.13 8.45 0.69
N ALA A 200 -2.86 8.46 -0.40
CA ALA A 200 -2.52 7.75 -1.63
C ALA A 200 -2.16 8.79 -2.69
N HIS A 201 -0.85 8.98 -2.90
CA HIS A 201 -0.28 9.94 -3.85
C HIS A 201 -0.33 9.36 -5.28
N LEU A 202 -1.52 9.03 -5.75
CA LEU A 202 -1.76 8.29 -6.99
C LEU A 202 -1.64 9.16 -8.24
N SER A 203 -1.75 10.48 -8.13
CA SER A 203 -1.64 11.38 -9.27
C SER A 203 -0.30 11.19 -9.98
N GLY A 204 -0.36 10.87 -11.27
CA GLY A 204 0.82 10.60 -12.08
C GLY A 204 1.54 9.29 -11.77
N VAL A 205 1.01 8.44 -10.89
CA VAL A 205 1.53 7.09 -10.66
C VAL A 205 1.15 6.19 -11.82
N ARG A 206 2.15 5.57 -12.43
CA ARG A 206 1.94 4.61 -13.50
C ARG A 206 1.33 3.33 -12.94
N ALA A 207 0.06 3.11 -13.23
CA ALA A 207 -0.68 1.95 -12.75
C ALA A 207 -0.58 0.74 -13.68
N GLY A 208 -0.19 0.95 -14.95
CA GLY A 208 0.02 -0.11 -15.93
C GLY A 208 0.41 0.44 -17.30
N LYS A 209 0.24 -0.35 -18.36
CA LYS A 209 0.65 0.05 -19.72
C LYS A 209 -0.29 1.14 -20.27
N GLY A 210 0.15 2.39 -20.18
CA GLY A 210 -0.52 3.53 -20.83
C GLY A 210 -1.66 4.16 -20.04
N TYR A 211 -1.74 3.92 -18.73
CA TYR A 211 -2.67 4.59 -17.83
C TYR A 211 -2.00 4.89 -16.49
N TRP A 212 -2.43 5.98 -15.87
CA TRP A 212 -1.88 6.54 -14.64
C TRP A 212 -3.00 6.89 -13.69
N GLY A 213 -2.71 6.98 -12.40
CA GLY A 213 -3.61 7.61 -11.46
C GLY A 213 -3.81 9.08 -11.81
N ALA A 214 -5.06 9.52 -11.69
CA ALA A 214 -5.45 10.88 -12.06
C ALA A 214 -5.62 11.82 -10.87
N LYS A 215 -5.81 11.28 -9.66
CA LYS A 215 -6.07 12.04 -8.44
C LYS A 215 -5.57 11.29 -7.23
N ASP A 216 -5.15 12.03 -6.23
CA ASP A 216 -4.82 11.50 -4.92
C ASP A 216 -6.08 11.16 -4.12
N VAL A 217 -5.94 10.22 -3.19
CA VAL A 217 -6.97 9.86 -2.22
C VAL A 217 -6.43 10.11 -0.82
N ARG A 218 -7.24 10.65 0.08
CA ARG A 218 -6.83 10.92 1.46
C ARG A 218 -7.97 10.67 2.44
N ALA A 219 -7.60 10.31 3.65
CA ALA A 219 -8.50 10.32 4.80
C ALA A 219 -7.70 10.58 6.08
N ASP A 220 -8.26 11.38 6.98
CA ASP A 220 -7.79 11.46 8.36
C ASP A 220 -8.89 10.90 9.27
N PHE A 221 -8.58 9.91 10.08
CA PHE A 221 -9.55 9.25 10.94
C PHE A 221 -9.04 9.09 12.37
N ARG A 222 -9.94 8.75 13.28
CA ARG A 222 -9.61 8.49 14.68
C ARG A 222 -10.03 7.09 15.07
N VAL A 223 -9.14 6.37 15.72
CA VAL A 223 -9.49 5.12 16.39
C VAL A 223 -10.17 5.51 17.71
N GLY A 224 -11.40 5.05 17.90
CA GLY A 224 -12.21 5.33 19.09
C GLY A 224 -11.82 4.48 20.29
N ASP A 225 -12.80 4.26 21.17
CA ASP A 225 -12.72 3.27 22.23
C ASP A 225 -12.51 1.85 21.67
N SER A 226 -11.85 0.99 22.44
CA SER A 226 -11.71 -0.43 22.09
C SER A 226 -12.98 -1.19 22.41
N HIS A 227 -13.87 -1.35 21.43
CA HIS A 227 -15.02 -2.22 21.54
C HIS A 227 -14.72 -3.59 20.94
N ILE A 228 -14.73 -4.62 21.76
CA ILE A 228 -14.50 -6.00 21.34
C ILE A 228 -15.62 -6.87 21.89
N SER A 229 -16.31 -7.56 21.00
CA SER A 229 -17.38 -8.47 21.37
C SER A 229 -16.98 -9.90 21.10
N LYS A 230 -17.31 -10.80 22.04
CA LYS A 230 -17.15 -12.24 21.85
C LYS A 230 -18.51 -12.91 21.96
N ALA A 231 -18.94 -13.55 20.89
CA ALA A 231 -20.21 -14.27 20.83
C ALA A 231 -19.94 -15.77 20.67
N SER A 232 -20.70 -16.61 21.37
CA SER A 232 -20.52 -18.06 21.37
C SER A 232 -21.81 -18.75 20.96
N ALA A 233 -21.75 -19.56 19.92
CA ALA A 233 -22.87 -20.39 19.48
C ALA A 233 -23.14 -21.57 20.42
N VAL A 234 -22.17 -21.93 21.28
CA VAL A 234 -22.31 -23.03 22.26
C VAL A 234 -22.94 -22.55 23.55
N THR A 235 -22.55 -21.36 24.04
CA THR A 235 -23.09 -20.83 25.30
C THR A 235 -24.25 -19.86 25.07
N HIS A 236 -24.59 -19.55 23.81
CA HIS A 236 -25.66 -18.64 23.41
C HIS A 236 -25.54 -17.24 24.06
N MET A 237 -24.30 -16.80 24.30
CA MET A 237 -24.00 -15.53 24.96
C MET A 237 -23.00 -14.71 24.16
N MET A 238 -23.25 -13.41 24.10
CA MET A 238 -22.33 -12.40 23.62
C MET A 238 -21.87 -11.50 24.77
N TYR A 239 -20.56 -11.34 24.89
CA TYR A 239 -19.92 -10.50 25.91
C TYR A 239 -19.29 -9.30 25.22
N VAL A 240 -19.86 -8.13 25.46
CA VAL A 240 -19.39 -6.86 24.89
C VAL A 240 -18.45 -6.18 25.86
N ARG A 241 -17.22 -5.92 25.44
CA ARG A 241 -16.23 -5.17 26.21
C ARG A 241 -15.95 -3.83 25.58
N SER A 242 -15.85 -2.80 26.41
CA SER A 242 -15.32 -1.49 26.03
C SER A 242 -14.08 -1.20 26.87
N ASN A 243 -12.96 -0.91 26.20
CA ASN A 243 -11.66 -0.67 26.83
C ASN A 243 -11.26 -1.78 27.81
N GLY A 244 -11.47 -3.04 27.40
CA GLY A 244 -11.20 -4.24 28.19
C GLY A 244 -12.23 -4.55 29.30
N ARG A 245 -13.11 -3.62 29.66
CA ARG A 245 -14.14 -3.81 30.70
C ARG A 245 -15.40 -4.42 30.12
N LEU A 246 -15.98 -5.41 30.79
CA LEU A 246 -17.26 -5.99 30.40
C LEU A 246 -18.38 -4.97 30.65
N VAL A 247 -19.03 -4.51 29.58
CA VAL A 247 -20.11 -3.50 29.66
C VAL A 247 -21.50 -4.10 29.44
N ARG A 248 -21.60 -5.24 28.75
CA ARG A 248 -22.88 -5.94 28.55
C ARG A 248 -22.68 -7.44 28.36
N LYS A 249 -23.60 -8.23 28.93
CA LYS A 249 -23.83 -9.63 28.60
C LYS A 249 -25.16 -9.69 27.84
N ILE A 250 -25.14 -10.24 26.63
CA ILE A 250 -26.30 -10.29 25.74
C ILE A 250 -26.62 -11.77 25.48
N PRO A 251 -27.78 -12.28 25.91
CA PRO A 251 -28.31 -13.54 25.41
C PRO A 251 -28.54 -13.42 23.90
N VAL A 252 -28.03 -14.38 23.14
CA VAL A 252 -28.12 -14.38 21.68
C VAL A 252 -28.63 -15.72 21.16
N SER A 253 -29.18 -15.71 19.95
CA SER A 253 -29.47 -16.92 19.19
C SER A 253 -28.81 -16.81 17.82
N MET A 254 -27.96 -17.77 17.46
CA MET A 254 -27.20 -17.74 16.21
C MET A 254 -27.80 -18.66 15.15
N GLY A 255 -27.07 -18.91 14.06
CA GLY A 255 -27.45 -19.81 12.99
C GLY A 255 -27.75 -21.21 13.50
N ARG A 256 -28.92 -21.74 13.12
CA ARG A 256 -29.39 -23.07 13.54
C ARG A 256 -28.50 -24.24 13.12
N GLY A 257 -27.58 -24.02 12.18
CA GLY A 257 -26.70 -25.05 11.66
C GLY A 257 -27.44 -26.12 10.84
N GLY A 258 -26.92 -27.35 10.87
CA GLY A 258 -27.40 -28.49 10.09
C GLY A 258 -26.99 -28.47 8.62
N VAL A 259 -27.00 -27.31 7.99
CA VAL A 259 -26.43 -27.07 6.64
C VAL A 259 -25.60 -25.79 6.65
N GLU A 260 -24.58 -25.73 5.80
CA GLU A 260 -23.59 -24.65 5.78
C GLU A 260 -24.20 -23.25 5.69
N LYS A 261 -25.20 -23.04 4.81
CA LYS A 261 -25.89 -21.75 4.65
C LYS A 261 -26.63 -21.24 5.90
N TYR A 262 -26.86 -22.09 6.90
CA TYR A 262 -27.51 -21.73 8.17
C TYR A 262 -26.54 -21.79 9.35
N THR A 263 -25.26 -22.03 9.09
CA THR A 263 -24.20 -22.04 10.10
C THR A 263 -23.53 -20.68 10.11
N THR A 264 -23.68 -19.94 11.22
CA THR A 264 -22.95 -18.68 11.42
C THR A 264 -21.45 -18.91 11.31
N THR A 265 -20.72 -18.00 10.67
CA THR A 265 -19.28 -18.13 10.53
C THR A 265 -18.53 -17.94 11.85
N ASN A 266 -17.52 -18.77 12.06
CA ASN A 266 -16.58 -18.77 13.16
C ASN A 266 -15.43 -17.81 12.84
N GLY A 267 -14.94 -17.09 13.84
CA GLY A 267 -13.75 -16.25 13.70
C GLY A 267 -14.00 -14.77 13.95
N VAL A 268 -13.04 -13.94 13.53
CA VAL A 268 -13.02 -12.50 13.77
C VAL A 268 -13.70 -11.75 12.64
N HIS A 269 -14.89 -11.25 12.93
CA HIS A 269 -15.61 -10.33 12.07
C HIS A 269 -15.28 -8.90 12.47
N LEU A 270 -15.54 -7.96 11.56
CA LEU A 270 -15.54 -6.54 11.87
C LEU A 270 -16.93 -5.98 11.57
N THR A 271 -17.42 -5.11 12.44
CA THR A 271 -18.63 -4.34 12.16
C THR A 271 -18.44 -3.45 10.92
N MET A 272 -19.42 -3.45 10.04
CA MET A 272 -19.45 -2.67 8.81
C MET A 272 -20.57 -1.62 8.93
N GLU A 273 -21.43 -1.47 7.94
CA GLU A 273 -22.57 -0.57 8.00
C GLU A 273 -23.58 -0.94 9.10
N LYS A 274 -24.37 0.07 9.45
CA LYS A 274 -25.45 -0.02 10.44
C LYS A 274 -26.67 0.66 9.86
N ASP A 275 -27.81 -0.02 9.94
CA ASP A 275 -29.08 0.45 9.37
C ASP A 275 -30.25 0.09 10.30
N ASP A 276 -31.28 0.94 10.25
CA ASP A 276 -32.47 0.83 11.09
C ASP A 276 -33.69 1.42 10.36
N PRO A 277 -34.46 0.64 9.58
CA PRO A 277 -34.40 -0.82 9.42
C PRO A 277 -33.54 -1.33 8.24
N VAL A 278 -33.29 -2.64 8.21
CA VAL A 278 -32.80 -3.41 7.06
C VAL A 278 -33.90 -4.34 6.56
N ILE A 279 -34.12 -4.39 5.25
CA ILE A 279 -34.92 -5.45 4.62
C ILE A 279 -33.96 -6.57 4.22
N MET A 280 -33.94 -7.63 5.02
CA MET A 280 -33.17 -8.84 4.73
C MET A 280 -33.97 -9.73 3.79
N ASP A 281 -33.61 -9.72 2.51
CA ASP A 281 -34.24 -10.52 1.46
C ASP A 281 -33.25 -11.60 0.99
N SER A 282 -33.59 -12.88 1.20
CA SER A 282 -32.72 -14.01 0.84
C SER A 282 -32.49 -14.14 -0.68
N SER A 283 -33.25 -13.41 -1.51
CA SER A 283 -32.93 -13.32 -2.94
C SER A 283 -31.57 -12.68 -3.19
N THR A 284 -31.12 -11.78 -2.30
CA THR A 284 -29.79 -11.15 -2.38
C THR A 284 -28.65 -12.12 -2.14
N THR A 285 -28.92 -13.25 -1.50
CA THR A 285 -27.99 -14.34 -1.24
C THR A 285 -28.30 -15.60 -2.06
N GLY A 286 -29.13 -15.48 -3.11
CA GLY A 286 -29.35 -16.52 -4.12
C GLY A 286 -30.57 -17.44 -3.90
N CYS A 287 -31.44 -17.16 -2.92
CA CYS A 287 -32.68 -17.92 -2.68
C CYS A 287 -33.88 -16.97 -2.77
N GLY A 288 -34.44 -16.80 -3.97
CA GLY A 288 -35.60 -15.93 -4.24
C GLY A 288 -36.97 -16.60 -4.01
N PRO A 289 -38.09 -15.91 -4.31
CA PRO A 289 -39.44 -16.45 -4.15
C PRO A 289 -39.61 -17.82 -4.79
N GLY A 290 -40.20 -18.77 -4.06
CA GLY A 290 -40.38 -20.17 -4.48
C GLY A 290 -39.23 -21.12 -4.08
N CYS A 291 -38.09 -20.58 -3.61
CA CYS A 291 -37.06 -21.37 -2.94
C CYS A 291 -37.56 -21.81 -1.54
N PRO A 292 -37.39 -23.08 -1.10
CA PRO A 292 -37.83 -23.56 0.21
C PRO A 292 -37.26 -22.81 1.43
N GLY A 293 -36.19 -22.03 1.24
CA GLY A 293 -35.57 -21.20 2.27
C GLY A 293 -35.76 -19.69 2.08
N TYR A 294 -36.72 -19.27 1.23
CA TYR A 294 -36.97 -17.86 0.97
C TYR A 294 -37.44 -17.14 2.23
N TYR A 295 -36.82 -16.02 2.57
CA TYR A 295 -37.29 -15.09 3.59
C TYR A 295 -37.13 -13.65 3.11
N ARG A 296 -38.03 -12.80 3.59
CA ARG A 296 -37.95 -11.35 3.45
C ARG A 296 -38.41 -10.73 4.75
N GLU A 297 -37.44 -10.33 5.57
CA GLU A 297 -37.67 -9.89 6.94
C GLU A 297 -37.23 -8.44 7.09
N THR A 298 -38.02 -7.62 7.79
CA THR A 298 -37.62 -6.28 8.20
C THR A 298 -37.06 -6.35 9.61
N VAL A 299 -35.79 -6.04 9.76
CA VAL A 299 -35.11 -6.07 11.06
C VAL A 299 -34.60 -4.68 11.42
N TYR A 300 -34.50 -4.43 12.73
CA TYR A 300 -34.16 -3.14 13.29
C TYR A 300 -32.83 -3.20 14.04
N ALA A 301 -32.20 -2.04 14.24
CA ALA A 301 -30.92 -1.87 14.91
C ALA A 301 -29.87 -2.89 14.42
N ALA A 302 -29.73 -3.00 13.10
CA ALA A 302 -28.89 -4.01 12.47
C ALA A 302 -27.47 -3.47 12.25
N VAL A 303 -26.48 -4.27 12.65
CA VAL A 303 -25.06 -4.02 12.41
C VAL A 303 -24.52 -5.16 11.55
N ARG A 304 -24.09 -4.87 10.32
CA ARG A 304 -23.54 -5.89 9.41
C ARG A 304 -22.15 -6.30 9.90
N ILE A 305 -21.84 -7.60 9.79
CA ILE A 305 -20.53 -8.15 10.18
C ILE A 305 -19.87 -9.04 9.11
N SER A 306 -20.60 -9.43 8.05
CA SER A 306 -20.03 -10.15 6.90
C SER A 306 -20.71 -9.81 5.57
N ASN A 307 -20.03 -10.09 4.45
CA ASN A 307 -20.63 -9.92 3.13
C ASN A 307 -21.69 -10.97 2.81
N SER A 308 -21.59 -12.16 3.42
CA SER A 308 -22.55 -13.27 3.29
C SER A 308 -23.89 -13.02 3.98
N GLY A 309 -24.08 -11.85 4.60
CA GLY A 309 -25.36 -11.41 5.14
C GLY A 309 -25.54 -11.69 6.64
N GLU A 310 -24.46 -11.81 7.41
CA GLU A 310 -24.54 -11.93 8.87
C GLU A 310 -24.60 -10.55 9.52
N TYR A 311 -25.54 -10.39 10.46
CA TYR A 311 -25.76 -9.17 11.23
C TYR A 311 -25.93 -9.49 12.71
N VAL A 312 -25.62 -8.52 13.57
CA VAL A 312 -26.20 -8.44 14.93
C VAL A 312 -27.42 -7.53 14.85
N HIS A 313 -28.61 -8.03 15.19
CA HIS A 313 -29.85 -7.25 15.02
C HIS A 313 -30.93 -7.61 16.03
N SER A 314 -31.99 -6.79 16.06
CA SER A 314 -33.18 -7.02 16.85
C SER A 314 -33.99 -8.20 16.32
N ALA A 315 -34.32 -9.14 17.19
CA ALA A 315 -35.14 -10.31 16.89
C ALA A 315 -36.17 -10.56 18.01
N PRO A 316 -37.23 -9.74 18.11
CA PRO A 316 -38.26 -9.91 19.13
C PRO A 316 -38.96 -11.28 19.04
N TRP A 317 -39.01 -11.89 17.85
CA TRP A 317 -39.63 -13.20 17.65
C TRP A 317 -38.85 -14.38 18.25
N SER A 318 -37.55 -14.22 18.58
CA SER A 318 -36.69 -15.30 19.07
C SER A 318 -36.16 -15.08 20.49
N VAL A 319 -36.78 -14.20 21.28
CA VAL A 319 -36.33 -13.89 22.65
C VAL A 319 -36.37 -15.11 23.59
N GLY A 320 -37.25 -16.08 23.32
CA GLY A 320 -37.29 -17.34 24.06
C GLY A 320 -36.11 -18.28 23.77
N ASP A 321 -35.48 -18.14 22.59
CA ASP A 321 -34.32 -18.92 22.17
C ASP A 321 -32.99 -18.27 22.57
N GLN A 322 -32.97 -16.94 22.71
CA GLN A 322 -31.77 -16.18 23.03
C GLN A 322 -31.21 -16.57 24.40
N GLY A 323 -29.99 -17.09 24.44
CA GLY A 323 -29.39 -17.66 25.65
C GLY A 323 -29.58 -19.17 25.82
N ASN A 324 -30.27 -19.85 24.89
CA ASN A 324 -30.60 -21.27 25.02
C ASN A 324 -30.44 -22.10 23.73
N SER A 325 -30.84 -21.57 22.57
CA SER A 325 -30.88 -22.29 21.30
C SER A 325 -30.53 -21.38 20.12
N ASN A 326 -29.99 -21.96 19.05
CA ASN A 326 -29.69 -21.26 17.80
C ASN A 326 -30.79 -21.52 16.77
N VAL A 327 -31.50 -20.48 16.34
CA VAL A 327 -32.66 -20.61 15.43
C VAL A 327 -32.56 -19.74 14.17
N SER A 328 -31.55 -18.89 14.05
CA SER A 328 -31.43 -17.94 12.94
C SER A 328 -30.92 -18.62 11.66
N HIS A 329 -30.90 -17.86 10.56
CA HIS A 329 -30.28 -18.25 9.29
C HIS A 329 -28.77 -17.97 9.21
N GLY A 330 -28.16 -17.45 10.29
CA GLY A 330 -26.75 -17.07 10.33
C GLY A 330 -26.49 -15.82 11.18
N CYS A 331 -27.48 -14.93 11.28
CA CYS A 331 -27.41 -13.74 12.11
C CYS A 331 -27.25 -14.04 13.61
N VAL A 332 -26.75 -13.05 14.35
CA VAL A 332 -26.72 -13.03 15.81
C VAL A 332 -27.97 -12.28 16.29
N ASN A 333 -29.03 -13.03 16.56
CA ASN A 333 -30.29 -12.49 17.08
C ASN A 333 -30.10 -12.01 18.51
N ALA A 334 -30.52 -10.77 18.80
CA ALA A 334 -30.55 -10.21 20.14
C ALA A 334 -31.92 -9.59 20.46
N SER A 335 -32.21 -9.40 21.74
CA SER A 335 -33.44 -8.70 22.15
C SER A 335 -33.43 -7.26 21.61
N PRO A 336 -34.59 -6.62 21.39
CA PRO A 336 -34.64 -5.24 20.91
C PRO A 336 -33.78 -4.26 21.72
N GLU A 337 -33.78 -4.37 23.05
CA GLU A 337 -32.94 -3.54 23.92
C GLU A 337 -31.45 -3.77 23.67
N ASN A 338 -31.02 -5.05 23.61
CA ASN A 338 -29.61 -5.38 23.45
C ASN A 338 -29.10 -5.07 22.04
N ALA A 339 -29.93 -5.27 21.02
CA ALA A 339 -29.61 -4.87 19.65
C ALA A 339 -29.45 -3.35 19.55
N ARG A 340 -30.36 -2.57 20.15
CA ARG A 340 -30.25 -1.11 20.19
C ARG A 340 -29.00 -0.64 20.94
N PHE A 341 -28.68 -1.28 22.06
CA PHE A 341 -27.44 -1.02 22.80
C PHE A 341 -26.21 -1.28 21.93
N PHE A 342 -26.14 -2.45 21.28
CA PHE A 342 -25.01 -2.80 20.42
C PHE A 342 -24.88 -1.84 19.23
N TYR A 343 -25.98 -1.57 18.53
CA TYR A 343 -26.06 -0.61 17.43
C TYR A 343 -25.52 0.78 17.80
N ASN A 344 -25.89 1.30 18.97
CA ASN A 344 -25.44 2.61 19.44
C ASN A 344 -23.97 2.62 19.86
N LEU A 345 -23.47 1.50 20.40
CA LEU A 345 -22.09 1.38 20.87
C LEU A 345 -21.10 1.22 19.70
N SER A 346 -21.46 0.42 18.69
CA SER A 346 -20.53 -0.03 17.65
C SER A 346 -20.04 1.11 16.74
N TYR A 347 -18.73 1.18 16.55
CA TYR A 347 -18.08 1.86 15.44
C TYR A 347 -17.95 0.90 14.25
N ARG A 348 -17.69 1.43 13.04
CA ARG A 348 -17.20 0.60 11.92
C ARG A 348 -15.80 0.10 12.25
N GLY A 349 -15.53 -1.18 12.04
CA GLY A 349 -14.24 -1.82 12.34
C GLY A 349 -14.09 -2.35 13.76
N ASP A 350 -15.15 -2.42 14.57
CA ASP A 350 -15.11 -3.07 15.88
C ASP A 350 -15.07 -4.60 15.73
N PRO A 351 -14.15 -5.31 16.41
CA PRO A 351 -14.09 -6.75 16.34
C PRO A 351 -15.29 -7.46 17.01
N VAL A 352 -15.91 -8.37 16.25
CA VAL A 352 -16.91 -9.34 16.74
C VAL A 352 -16.37 -10.74 16.52
N ARG A 353 -15.85 -11.36 17.58
CA ARG A 353 -15.32 -12.72 17.54
C ARG A 353 -16.43 -13.73 17.82
N ILE A 354 -16.79 -14.50 16.80
CA ILE A 354 -17.74 -15.61 16.91
C ILE A 354 -16.98 -16.91 17.13
N THR A 355 -17.48 -17.76 18.01
CA THR A 355 -16.88 -19.07 18.30
C THR A 355 -17.94 -20.16 18.41
N GLY A 356 -17.54 -21.40 18.12
CA GLY A 356 -18.35 -22.58 18.42
C GLY A 356 -19.26 -23.01 17.28
N THR A 357 -18.91 -22.65 16.05
CA THR A 357 -19.55 -23.14 14.82
C THR A 357 -18.50 -23.83 13.94
N SER A 358 -18.94 -24.60 12.94
CA SER A 358 -18.06 -25.38 12.06
C SER A 358 -17.67 -24.69 10.76
N ARG A 359 -18.28 -23.54 10.43
CA ARG A 359 -18.02 -22.79 9.19
C ARG A 359 -17.06 -21.66 9.53
N GLU A 360 -15.86 -21.62 8.97
CA GLU A 360 -14.92 -20.51 9.20
C GLU A 360 -15.28 -19.28 8.35
N LEU A 361 -15.09 -18.08 8.91
CA LEU A 361 -15.21 -16.84 8.15
C LEU A 361 -14.04 -16.73 7.17
N GLU A 362 -14.36 -16.49 5.90
CA GLU A 362 -13.40 -16.25 4.84
C GLU A 362 -12.79 -14.83 4.95
N PRO A 363 -11.48 -14.63 4.68
CA PRO A 363 -10.86 -13.31 4.80
C PRO A 363 -11.49 -12.21 3.95
N ASP A 364 -12.09 -12.56 2.82
CA ASP A 364 -12.75 -11.69 1.85
C ASP A 364 -14.28 -11.65 1.99
N ASN A 365 -14.86 -12.38 2.95
CA ASN A 365 -16.28 -12.33 3.27
C ASN A 365 -16.60 -11.09 4.12
N GLY A 366 -16.56 -9.92 3.47
CA GLY A 366 -16.62 -8.64 4.15
C GLY A 366 -15.22 -8.24 4.58
N TRP A 367 -15.05 -7.89 5.85
CA TRP A 367 -13.75 -7.50 6.39
C TRP A 367 -13.19 -8.57 7.34
N GLY A 368 -13.26 -9.84 6.91
CA GLY A 368 -12.73 -11.00 7.63
C GLY A 368 -11.19 -11.08 7.69
N TYR A 369 -10.49 -10.01 7.34
CA TYR A 369 -9.03 -9.92 7.17
C TYR A 369 -8.20 -10.43 8.36
N TRP A 370 -8.76 -10.36 9.58
CA TRP A 370 -8.10 -10.84 10.80
C TRP A 370 -8.06 -12.38 10.91
N GLN A 371 -8.78 -13.09 10.05
CA GLN A 371 -8.69 -14.54 9.90
C GLN A 371 -7.38 -14.96 9.24
N GLU A 372 -6.76 -14.09 8.45
CA GLU A 372 -5.51 -14.41 7.77
C GLU A 372 -4.29 -14.23 8.70
N PRO A 373 -3.45 -15.28 8.88
CA PRO A 373 -2.25 -15.16 9.69
C PRO A 373 -1.31 -14.06 9.20
N TRP A 374 -0.67 -13.34 10.14
CA TRP A 374 0.15 -12.17 9.83
C TRP A 374 1.22 -12.41 8.75
N GLN A 375 1.93 -13.53 8.82
CA GLN A 375 2.95 -13.87 7.83
C GLN A 375 2.36 -14.00 6.43
N LYS A 376 1.20 -14.65 6.29
CA LYS A 376 0.51 -14.78 5.01
C LYS A 376 -0.01 -13.43 4.51
N TRP A 377 -0.52 -12.59 5.43
CA TRP A 377 -0.93 -11.24 5.11
C TRP A 377 0.20 -10.42 4.48
N VAL A 378 1.38 -10.41 5.11
CA VAL A 378 2.56 -9.68 4.61
C VAL A 378 2.98 -10.16 3.22
N GLN A 379 2.87 -11.47 2.93
CA GLN A 379 3.19 -12.02 1.60
C GLN A 379 2.24 -11.54 0.49
N GLY A 380 1.06 -11.04 0.83
CA GLY A 380 0.13 -10.43 -0.13
C GLY A 380 0.49 -8.99 -0.53
N SER A 381 1.46 -8.34 0.12
CA SER A 381 2.00 -7.06 -0.34
C SER A 381 2.85 -7.22 -1.60
N ALA A 382 2.90 -6.19 -2.45
CA ALA A 382 3.74 -6.18 -3.65
C ALA A 382 5.25 -6.18 -3.32
N PHE A 383 5.60 -5.75 -2.11
CA PHE A 383 6.96 -5.76 -1.58
C PHE A 383 7.27 -6.92 -0.63
N LYS A 384 6.27 -7.73 -0.25
CA LYS A 384 6.39 -8.84 0.71
C LYS A 384 7.00 -8.41 2.05
N GLN A 385 6.66 -7.21 2.53
CA GLN A 385 7.28 -6.59 3.69
C GLN A 385 6.26 -5.92 4.62
N ALA A 386 6.60 -5.89 5.91
CA ALA A 386 5.89 -5.08 6.89
C ALA A 386 6.42 -3.65 6.91
N LEU A 387 5.59 -2.72 7.39
CA LEU A 387 5.88 -1.31 7.58
C LEU A 387 5.80 -0.97 9.07
N SER A 388 6.79 -0.22 9.55
CA SER A 388 6.71 0.53 10.80
C SER A 388 6.00 1.85 10.50
N VAL A 389 4.86 2.08 11.15
CA VAL A 389 4.01 3.24 10.96
C VAL A 389 4.03 4.09 12.22
N GLY A 390 4.40 5.37 12.09
CA GLY A 390 4.44 6.29 13.22
C GLY A 390 4.14 7.73 12.81
N PRO A 391 4.43 8.71 13.69
CA PRO A 391 4.14 10.12 13.42
C PRO A 391 4.91 10.70 12.22
N GLN A 392 6.05 10.08 11.88
CA GLN A 392 6.92 10.48 10.77
C GLN A 392 6.56 9.80 9.44
N GLY A 393 5.51 8.98 9.41
CA GLY A 393 5.11 8.20 8.24
C GLY A 393 5.33 6.70 8.39
N SER A 394 5.16 5.99 7.27
CA SER A 394 5.34 4.55 7.16
C SER A 394 6.63 4.22 6.41
N ALA A 395 7.47 3.36 7.00
CA ALA A 395 8.72 2.90 6.40
C ALA A 395 8.84 1.37 6.55
N PRO A 396 9.57 0.67 5.65
CA PRO A 396 9.83 -0.76 5.81
C PRO A 396 10.38 -1.09 7.21
N VAL A 397 9.83 -2.13 7.84
CA VAL A 397 10.44 -2.68 9.06
C VAL A 397 11.82 -3.20 8.66
N GLN A 398 12.88 -2.65 9.27
CA GLN A 398 14.21 -3.20 9.04
C GLN A 398 14.24 -4.63 9.56
N ALA A 399 14.64 -5.57 8.70
CA ALA A 399 14.84 -6.96 9.10
C ALA A 399 15.85 -6.99 10.25
N SER A 400 15.55 -7.76 11.30
CA SER A 400 16.56 -8.04 12.32
C SER A 400 17.75 -8.73 11.64
N PRO A 401 19.00 -8.49 12.06
CA PRO A 401 20.16 -9.23 11.56
C PRO A 401 19.94 -10.75 11.60
N ASP A 402 19.15 -11.25 12.55
CA ASP A 402 18.78 -12.67 12.69
C ASP A 402 17.84 -13.15 11.58
N ASP A 403 16.93 -12.31 11.08
CA ASP A 403 16.04 -12.65 9.96
C ASP A 403 16.80 -12.70 8.63
N VAL A 404 17.80 -11.81 8.48
CA VAL A 404 18.72 -11.81 7.34
C VAL A 404 19.63 -13.04 7.39
N ALA A 405 20.13 -13.42 8.57
CA ALA A 405 20.94 -14.63 8.76
C ALA A 405 20.12 -15.91 8.53
N LYS A 406 18.85 -15.94 8.92
CA LYS A 406 17.96 -17.07 8.70
C LYS A 406 17.53 -17.21 7.24
N ALA A 407 17.39 -16.10 6.51
CA ALA A 407 17.17 -16.09 5.06
C ALA A 407 18.44 -16.42 4.26
N ALA A 408 19.63 -16.12 4.81
CA ALA A 408 20.92 -16.49 4.22
C ALA A 408 21.38 -17.92 4.57
N GLY A 409 20.67 -18.60 5.47
CA GLY A 409 21.01 -19.93 5.99
C GLY A 409 20.77 -21.11 5.05
N GLU A 410 20.41 -20.89 3.79
CA GLU A 410 20.18 -21.95 2.79
C GLU A 410 21.19 -21.93 1.64
N ALA A 411 22.38 -21.39 1.87
CA ALA A 411 23.56 -21.60 1.02
C ALA A 411 24.76 -22.01 1.89
N PRO A 412 25.47 -23.11 1.58
CA PRO A 412 26.69 -23.44 2.33
C PRO A 412 27.75 -22.37 2.02
N ALA A 413 28.08 -21.57 3.03
CA ALA A 413 29.15 -20.59 2.93
C ALA A 413 30.51 -21.31 2.81
N PRO A 414 31.37 -20.96 1.83
CA PRO A 414 32.71 -21.50 1.73
C PRO A 414 33.58 -20.99 2.89
N SER A 415 34.27 -21.91 3.57
CA SER A 415 35.21 -21.59 4.64
C SER A 415 36.43 -20.85 4.08
N ALA A 416 36.66 -19.62 4.52
CA ALA A 416 37.87 -18.86 4.20
C ALA A 416 38.26 -17.92 5.35
N ALA A 417 39.04 -18.43 6.30
CA ALA A 417 40.08 -17.65 6.98
C ALA A 417 41.12 -18.61 7.61
N PRO A 418 42.43 -18.39 7.41
CA PRO A 418 43.49 -19.27 7.87
C PRO A 418 43.82 -19.06 9.35
N SER A 419 43.92 -20.14 10.13
CA SER A 419 44.43 -20.09 11.50
C SER A 419 45.95 -19.91 11.51
N GLY A 420 46.41 -18.70 11.80
CA GLY A 420 47.82 -18.41 12.10
C GLY A 420 48.15 -18.71 13.55
N VAL A 421 48.50 -19.97 13.87
CA VAL A 421 49.30 -20.31 15.05
C VAL A 421 50.15 -21.55 14.70
N PRO A 422 51.50 -21.49 14.72
CA PRO A 422 52.32 -22.68 14.48
C PRO A 422 52.24 -23.61 15.70
N SER A 423 51.65 -24.79 15.52
CA SER A 423 51.67 -25.86 16.52
C SER A 423 52.90 -26.73 16.31
N ALA A 424 53.83 -26.70 17.26
CA ALA A 424 55.02 -27.55 17.28
C ALA A 424 54.66 -28.92 17.87
N ALA A 425 54.22 -29.86 17.05
CA ALA A 425 54.28 -31.31 17.31
C ALA A 425 53.83 -32.11 16.05
N PRO A 426 54.60 -33.08 15.56
CA PRO A 426 54.14 -33.96 14.49
C PRO A 426 53.22 -35.06 15.06
N SER A 427 51.99 -35.17 14.54
CA SER A 427 51.17 -36.37 14.73
C SER A 427 51.27 -37.27 13.50
N ALA A 428 51.68 -38.51 13.77
CA ALA A 428 51.93 -39.58 12.81
C ALA A 428 50.69 -40.46 12.67
N VAL A 429 49.93 -40.32 11.59
CA VAL A 429 49.06 -41.39 11.04
C VAL A 429 48.84 -41.10 9.53
N PRO A 430 49.17 -42.03 8.60
CA PRO A 430 48.83 -41.89 7.19
C PRO A 430 47.39 -42.37 6.94
N THR A 431 46.64 -41.69 6.09
CA THR A 431 45.38 -42.25 5.52
C THR A 431 45.38 -42.09 3.99
N PRO A 432 44.95 -43.12 3.23
CA PRO A 432 45.29 -43.26 1.81
C PRO A 432 44.09 -42.94 0.91
N ALA A 433 44.09 -41.77 0.25
CA ALA A 433 43.32 -41.53 -0.98
C ALA A 433 43.66 -40.15 -1.58
N PRO A 434 44.02 -40.05 -2.88
CA PRO A 434 44.24 -38.76 -3.53
C PRO A 434 42.91 -38.07 -3.90
N SER A 435 42.81 -36.77 -3.65
CA SER A 435 41.68 -35.93 -4.09
C SER A 435 41.79 -35.53 -5.57
N ALA A 436 40.67 -35.57 -6.27
CA ALA A 436 40.50 -35.37 -7.71
C ALA A 436 40.26 -33.90 -8.12
N ILE A 437 41.04 -32.96 -7.59
CA ILE A 437 40.93 -31.53 -7.95
C ILE A 437 42.27 -31.03 -8.49
N PRO A 438 42.38 -30.66 -9.78
CA PRO A 438 43.59 -30.04 -10.31
C PRO A 438 43.71 -28.59 -9.81
N SER A 439 44.85 -28.27 -9.21
CA SER A 439 45.22 -26.91 -8.76
C SER A 439 45.59 -26.00 -9.92
N ALA A 440 45.12 -24.75 -9.89
CA ALA A 440 45.52 -23.68 -10.80
C ALA A 440 46.77 -22.96 -10.28
N VAL A 441 47.96 -23.51 -10.60
CA VAL A 441 49.24 -22.78 -10.60
C VAL A 441 49.96 -23.16 -11.90
N PRO A 442 50.46 -22.20 -12.70
CA PRO A 442 51.07 -22.51 -13.99
C PRO A 442 52.44 -23.16 -13.80
N SER A 443 52.63 -24.36 -14.36
CA SER A 443 53.95 -24.97 -14.58
C SER A 443 54.47 -24.58 -15.97
N ALA A 444 55.74 -24.19 -16.03
CA ALA A 444 56.43 -23.79 -17.26
C ALA A 444 56.82 -25.01 -18.12
N THR A 445 56.04 -25.32 -19.17
CA THR A 445 56.48 -26.10 -20.36
C THR A 445 55.35 -26.14 -21.43
N PRO A 446 55.63 -26.03 -22.76
CA PRO A 446 54.59 -25.88 -23.78
C PRO A 446 54.23 -27.17 -24.53
N SER A 447 52.99 -27.26 -25.06
CA SER A 447 52.47 -28.02 -26.24
C SER A 447 51.10 -28.64 -25.93
N ALA A 448 50.07 -28.72 -26.79
CA ALA A 448 49.91 -28.46 -28.22
C ALA A 448 48.45 -28.03 -28.53
N ALA A 449 48.23 -27.60 -29.77
CA ALA A 449 47.04 -26.96 -30.37
C ALA A 449 45.79 -27.88 -30.51
N PRO A 450 44.63 -27.34 -30.99
CA PRO A 450 43.26 -27.74 -30.60
C PRO A 450 42.52 -28.65 -31.61
N VAL A 451 41.34 -29.16 -31.21
CA VAL A 451 40.31 -29.64 -32.15
C VAL A 451 38.94 -29.05 -31.81
N ALA A 452 38.27 -28.61 -32.88
CA ALA A 452 37.05 -27.81 -32.97
C ALA A 452 35.74 -28.58 -32.65
N PRO A 453 34.60 -27.89 -32.50
CA PRO A 453 33.33 -28.45 -32.05
C PRO A 453 32.52 -29.01 -33.22
N ASN A 454 31.74 -30.06 -32.98
CA ASN A 454 30.76 -30.53 -33.96
C ASN A 454 29.33 -30.18 -33.56
N VAL A 455 28.56 -29.87 -34.60
CA VAL A 455 27.33 -29.10 -34.62
C VAL A 455 26.18 -30.02 -35.06
N SER A 456 24.97 -29.78 -34.51
CA SER A 456 23.66 -30.00 -35.18
C SER A 456 23.16 -31.43 -35.46
N PRO A 457 21.93 -31.64 -35.98
CA PRO A 457 20.70 -30.79 -36.02
C PRO A 457 19.35 -31.55 -35.80
N ALA A 458 18.26 -30.79 -35.61
CA ALA A 458 16.90 -30.89 -36.21
C ALA A 458 16.10 -32.23 -36.14
N GLN A 459 14.76 -32.39 -36.27
CA GLN A 459 13.64 -31.61 -36.83
C GLN A 459 12.29 -32.37 -36.49
N PRO A 460 11.10 -32.23 -37.16
CA PRO A 460 9.86 -31.74 -36.52
C PRO A 460 8.57 -32.62 -36.70
N ASN A 461 7.41 -32.06 -36.30
CA ASN A 461 6.03 -32.24 -36.80
C ASN A 461 5.25 -33.56 -36.60
N ARG A 462 4.02 -33.45 -36.04
CA ARG A 462 2.72 -33.76 -36.72
C ARG A 462 1.50 -33.66 -35.78
N ALA A 463 0.45 -32.97 -36.26
CA ALA A 463 -0.96 -33.38 -36.14
C ALA A 463 -1.40 -33.94 -37.52
N PRO A 464 -2.50 -34.72 -37.70
CA PRO A 464 -3.87 -34.14 -37.79
C PRO A 464 -5.09 -35.10 -37.52
N VAL A 465 -6.31 -34.52 -37.65
CA VAL A 465 -7.61 -35.07 -38.15
C VAL A 465 -8.74 -35.50 -37.17
N ALA A 466 -9.94 -34.95 -37.44
CA ALA A 466 -11.30 -35.38 -37.06
C ALA A 466 -12.09 -35.87 -38.30
N PRO A 467 -13.21 -36.59 -38.16
CA PRO A 467 -14.53 -36.11 -38.68
C PRO A 467 -15.70 -36.59 -37.77
N GLY A 468 -16.97 -36.17 -37.80
CA GLY A 468 -17.84 -35.37 -38.67
C GLY A 468 -19.27 -35.95 -38.58
N ALA A 469 -20.33 -35.11 -38.55
CA ALA A 469 -21.67 -35.29 -39.16
C ALA A 469 -22.85 -34.62 -38.41
N GLU A 470 -23.58 -33.80 -39.17
CA GLU A 470 -24.88 -33.14 -38.97
C GLU A 470 -26.04 -34.09 -39.42
N PRO A 471 -27.36 -33.80 -39.23
CA PRO A 471 -28.04 -32.80 -40.09
C PRO A 471 -29.32 -32.06 -39.56
N THR A 472 -29.48 -30.83 -40.06
CA THR A 472 -30.69 -30.14 -40.60
C THR A 472 -31.97 -29.84 -39.77
N GLY A 473 -32.40 -28.57 -39.82
CA GLY A 473 -33.80 -28.14 -39.67
C GLY A 473 -34.00 -26.61 -39.78
N ARG A 474 -34.50 -26.10 -40.91
CA ARG A 474 -34.84 -24.68 -41.20
C ARG A 474 -36.23 -24.30 -40.67
N SER A 475 -36.42 -23.08 -40.18
CA SER A 475 -37.56 -22.19 -40.50
C SER A 475 -37.34 -20.76 -39.97
N GLY A 476 -37.83 -19.77 -40.74
CA GLY A 476 -37.56 -18.33 -40.64
C GLY A 476 -38.49 -17.50 -39.73
N PRO A 477 -38.53 -16.15 -39.83
CA PRO A 477 -38.49 -15.27 -38.66
C PRO A 477 -39.71 -14.34 -38.39
N ARG A 478 -39.64 -13.66 -37.23
CA ARG A 478 -40.34 -12.43 -36.72
C ARG A 478 -41.75 -12.58 -36.11
N PRO A 479 -42.23 -11.64 -35.24
CA PRO A 479 -41.71 -10.32 -34.86
C PRO A 479 -41.62 -9.97 -33.35
N ALA A 480 -41.04 -8.81 -33.07
CA ALA A 480 -40.89 -8.13 -31.77
C ALA A 480 -42.19 -7.52 -31.20
N PRO A 481 -42.22 -7.12 -29.92
CA PRO A 481 -43.12 -6.06 -29.45
C PRO A 481 -42.41 -4.83 -28.86
N ALA A 482 -43.12 -3.70 -29.03
CA ALA A 482 -43.01 -2.34 -28.47
C ALA A 482 -42.25 -2.20 -27.13
N GLY A 483 -41.53 -1.12 -26.85
CA GLY A 483 -41.89 0.28 -27.06
C GLY A 483 -42.44 0.86 -25.76
N VAL A 484 -41.56 1.33 -24.87
CA VAL A 484 -41.89 2.02 -23.60
C VAL A 484 -41.66 3.52 -23.79
N PRO A 485 -42.61 4.40 -23.43
CA PRO A 485 -42.50 5.83 -23.68
C PRO A 485 -41.64 6.54 -22.62
N THR A 486 -40.92 7.54 -23.10
CA THR A 486 -40.25 8.61 -22.37
C THR A 486 -41.25 9.48 -21.62
N ALA A 487 -41.01 9.73 -20.32
CA ALA A 487 -41.68 10.77 -19.55
C ALA A 487 -40.66 11.88 -19.21
N GLN A 488 -41.02 13.10 -19.59
CA GLN A 488 -40.31 14.35 -19.36
C GLN A 488 -40.54 14.86 -17.93
N GLY A 489 -39.50 15.48 -17.37
CA GLY A 489 -39.51 16.77 -16.67
C GLY A 489 -40.54 17.02 -15.55
N ALA A 490 -40.05 17.02 -14.31
CA ALA A 490 -40.62 17.84 -13.24
C ALA A 490 -39.47 18.53 -12.49
N GLY A 491 -39.44 19.86 -12.56
CA GLY A 491 -38.57 20.73 -11.76
C GLY A 491 -39.04 20.85 -10.31
N PRO A 492 -38.24 21.48 -9.42
CA PRO A 492 -38.44 21.45 -7.98
C PRO A 492 -39.38 22.57 -7.51
N PRO A 493 -40.10 22.41 -6.39
CA PRO A 493 -40.64 23.54 -5.64
C PRO A 493 -39.62 24.00 -4.59
N GLY A 494 -39.33 25.29 -4.59
CA GLY A 494 -38.70 25.96 -3.46
C GLY A 494 -39.71 26.20 -2.34
N HIS A 495 -39.26 26.01 -1.10
CA HIS A 495 -39.31 26.97 0.00
C HIS A 495 -38.47 26.47 1.16
#